data_AF-A0A953SSN2-F1
#
_entry.id   AF-A0A953SSN2-F1
#
_cell.length_a   1.000
_cell.length_b   1.000
_cell.length_c   1.000
_cell.angle_alpha   90.00
_cell.angle_beta   90.00
_cell.angle_gamma   90.00
#
_symmetry.space_group_name_H-M   'P 1'
#
loop_
_entity.id
_entity.type
_entity.pdbx_description
1 polymer ?
#
loop_
_entity_poly.entity_id
_entity_poly.type
_entity_poly.pdbx_seq_one_letter_code
_entity_poly.pdbx_strand_id
1 'polypeptide(L)'
;MKKILFYLIVSSAFTFGQKNLKVDFDYARFMYDQNNAYLEIYYSFFQPELKVTQVDEKLKVGGKLLVQLLNTVSGELTLNKEFRFNNGVDTNNSSAVSKSLTGNIGFVVPVGEYKCFLFGSDLHDSTKIDSISFPLSITTLPEDRVSISDLELASSIQQSDDKNSIFYKNTYEVVPHPGIIYGASVPVIYFYAELYNLDNNIGSEFLQIEQILVNSNGKNVYKKKKLVPRKTSTMVEVGAINAIKFASGSYTLAITVSDSVKNSAIYSAKKLFVYNPSVIDSSMYNVGDNKLLFSEFASMSDEELNYNYSIAKYIATSQEIKQWDKLSSEEGKQKYLFDFWRGRDQILDTPVNEYQRDYMRRVEYANEHYSNIQRKGWKTDRGRIFITYGEPSEIERYPNQVDTKPYETWVYHQLEGGVIFVFADLTGFSDYQLIHSTMRGELSDETWQRKINTN
;
A
#
# COMPACT_ATOMS: atom_id res chain seq x y z
N MET A 1 -7.17 52.92 -29.20
CA MET A 1 -8.24 52.22 -28.44
C MET A 1 -8.59 50.93 -29.17
N LYS A 2 -7.98 49.81 -28.81
CA LYS A 2 -8.28 48.49 -29.41
C LYS A 2 -9.28 47.76 -28.50
N LYS A 3 -10.48 47.51 -29.00
CA LYS A 3 -11.51 46.70 -28.34
C LYS A 3 -11.10 45.23 -28.46
N ILE A 4 -10.89 44.55 -27.32
CA ILE A 4 -10.66 43.11 -27.26
C ILE A 4 -12.01 42.46 -26.98
N LEU A 5 -12.46 41.63 -27.92
CA LEU A 5 -13.68 40.83 -27.85
C LEU A 5 -13.34 39.54 -27.08
N PHE A 6 -13.90 39.34 -25.89
CA PHE A 6 -13.76 38.09 -25.14
C PHE A 6 -14.83 37.11 -25.63
N TYR A 7 -14.41 36.00 -26.25
CA TYR A 7 -15.29 34.87 -26.52
C TYR A 7 -15.50 34.09 -25.21
N LEU A 8 -16.76 34.01 -24.78
CA LEU A 8 -17.20 33.22 -23.64
C LEU A 8 -17.22 31.74 -24.06
N ILE A 9 -16.26 30.94 -23.58
CA ILE A 9 -16.33 29.48 -23.69
C ILE A 9 -17.24 28.99 -22.56
N VAL A 10 -18.48 28.65 -22.91
CA VAL A 10 -19.40 27.95 -22.00
C VAL A 10 -18.91 26.51 -21.87
N SER A 11 -18.14 26.21 -20.81
CA SER A 11 -17.88 24.83 -20.43
C SER A 11 -19.11 24.28 -19.70
N SER A 12 -19.96 23.58 -20.43
CA SER A 12 -20.96 22.70 -19.81
C SER A 12 -20.23 21.63 -19.00
N ALA A 13 -20.26 21.77 -17.67
CA ALA A 13 -19.76 20.76 -16.74
C ALA A 13 -20.69 19.54 -16.82
N PHE A 14 -20.29 18.54 -17.59
CA PHE A 14 -20.83 17.21 -17.45
C PHE A 14 -20.29 16.64 -16.14
N THR A 15 -21.16 16.41 -15.17
CA THR A 15 -20.86 15.62 -13.98
C THR A 15 -20.69 14.16 -14.41
N PHE A 16 -19.46 13.77 -14.76
CA PHE A 16 -19.11 12.37 -14.93
C PHE A 16 -18.97 11.74 -13.54
N GLY A 17 -19.93 10.89 -13.15
CA GLY A 17 -19.71 9.97 -12.04
C GLY A 17 -18.54 9.06 -12.37
N GLN A 18 -17.43 9.18 -11.65
CA GLN A 18 -16.23 8.39 -11.89
C GLN A 18 -16.52 6.92 -11.55
N LYS A 19 -16.35 6.04 -12.55
CA LYS A 19 -16.46 4.59 -12.38
C LYS A 19 -15.08 4.09 -11.94
N ASN A 20 -15.02 3.39 -10.81
CA ASN A 20 -13.73 2.98 -10.22
C ASN A 20 -13.09 1.85 -11.04
N LEU A 21 -11.80 2.02 -11.34
CA LEU A 21 -10.90 0.97 -11.81
C LEU A 21 -9.87 0.73 -10.72
N LYS A 22 -9.66 -0.53 -10.37
CA LYS A 22 -8.63 -0.98 -9.43
C LYS A 22 -7.57 -1.76 -10.19
N VAL A 23 -6.32 -1.38 -9.98
CA VAL A 23 -5.16 -2.06 -10.55
C VAL A 23 -4.21 -2.44 -9.43
N ASP A 24 -3.99 -3.75 -9.25
CA ASP A 24 -3.00 -4.23 -8.29
C ASP A 24 -1.60 -4.24 -8.94
N PHE A 25 -0.57 -3.87 -8.18
CA PHE A 25 0.82 -3.77 -8.65
C PHE A 25 1.80 -4.45 -7.70
N ASP A 26 2.84 -5.08 -8.25
CA ASP A 26 4.02 -5.55 -7.50
C ASP A 26 5.25 -5.49 -8.41
N TYR A 27 6.46 -5.67 -7.86
CA TYR A 27 7.69 -5.71 -8.63
C TYR A 27 8.73 -6.67 -8.02
N ALA A 28 9.71 -7.05 -8.82
CA ALA A 28 10.91 -7.75 -8.37
C ALA A 28 12.14 -7.33 -9.21
N ARG A 29 13.29 -7.24 -8.56
CA ARG A 29 14.59 -6.99 -9.20
C ARG A 29 15.38 -8.29 -9.32
N PHE A 30 15.99 -8.48 -10.49
CA PHE A 30 16.84 -9.61 -10.84
C PHE A 30 18.21 -9.11 -11.32
N MET A 31 19.20 -9.99 -11.30
CA MET A 31 20.55 -9.66 -11.79
C MET A 31 20.53 -9.41 -13.30
N TYR A 32 21.30 -8.43 -13.76
CA TYR A 32 21.52 -8.20 -15.19
C TYR A 32 23.01 -8.03 -15.51
N ASP A 33 23.62 -6.91 -15.11
CA ASP A 33 25.05 -6.65 -15.25
C ASP A 33 25.60 -5.81 -14.09
N GLN A 34 26.84 -5.32 -14.18
CA GLN A 34 27.52 -4.56 -13.12
C GLN A 34 26.98 -3.13 -12.90
N ASN A 35 26.21 -2.60 -13.84
CA ASN A 35 25.72 -1.22 -13.84
C ASN A 35 24.18 -1.13 -13.86
N ASN A 36 23.51 -2.24 -14.19
CA ASN A 36 22.07 -2.30 -14.36
C ASN A 36 21.47 -3.50 -13.64
N ALA A 37 20.24 -3.36 -13.18
CA ALA A 37 19.40 -4.47 -12.75
C ALA A 37 18.27 -4.71 -13.75
N TYR A 38 17.74 -5.93 -13.77
CA TYR A 38 16.53 -6.24 -14.50
C TYR A 38 15.33 -6.08 -13.55
N LEU A 39 14.50 -5.07 -13.80
CA LEU A 39 13.30 -4.77 -13.04
C LEU A 39 12.09 -5.36 -13.76
N GLU A 40 11.35 -6.23 -13.08
CA GLU A 40 10.04 -6.67 -13.52
C GLU A 40 8.94 -5.97 -12.73
N ILE A 41 7.92 -5.49 -13.45
CA ILE A 41 6.72 -4.88 -12.91
C ILE A 41 5.53 -5.75 -13.27
N TYR A 42 4.81 -6.17 -12.24
CA TYR A 42 3.63 -7.00 -12.33
C TYR A 42 2.38 -6.16 -12.11
N TYR A 43 1.35 -6.40 -12.89
CA TYR A 43 0.09 -5.67 -12.79
C TYR A 43 -1.11 -6.60 -12.99
N SER A 44 -2.25 -6.23 -12.42
CA SER A 44 -3.50 -6.96 -12.57
C SER A 44 -4.68 -6.00 -12.64
N PHE A 45 -5.37 -5.97 -13.78
CA PHE A 45 -6.62 -5.22 -13.97
C PHE A 45 -7.82 -6.13 -13.68
N PHE A 46 -8.76 -5.67 -12.86
CA PHE A 46 -9.99 -6.42 -12.63
C PHE A 46 -10.94 -6.27 -13.83
N GLN A 47 -11.15 -7.35 -14.60
CA GLN A 47 -11.89 -7.31 -15.86
C GLN A 47 -13.31 -6.71 -15.76
N PRO A 48 -14.12 -7.00 -14.73
CA PRO A 48 -15.44 -6.37 -14.56
C PRO A 48 -15.43 -4.84 -14.50
N GLU A 49 -14.31 -4.25 -14.09
CA GLU A 49 -14.18 -2.80 -13.96
C GLU A 49 -13.75 -2.15 -15.27
N LEU A 50 -13.36 -2.93 -16.29
CA LEU A 50 -13.06 -2.41 -17.62
C LEU A 50 -14.33 -2.25 -18.46
N LYS A 51 -14.31 -1.26 -19.36
CA LYS A 51 -15.38 -1.00 -20.32
C LYS A 51 -15.30 -2.03 -21.44
N VAL A 52 -16.34 -2.85 -21.51
CA VAL A 52 -16.54 -3.79 -22.61
C VAL A 52 -16.89 -3.02 -23.88
N THR A 53 -16.20 -3.35 -24.96
CA THR A 53 -16.47 -2.86 -26.32
C THR A 53 -16.74 -4.04 -27.25
N GLN A 54 -17.43 -3.79 -28.35
CA GLN A 54 -17.69 -4.78 -29.39
C GLN A 54 -16.86 -4.44 -30.62
N VAL A 55 -16.01 -5.37 -31.05
CA VAL A 55 -15.14 -5.23 -32.23
C VAL A 55 -15.22 -6.54 -33.03
N ASP A 56 -15.64 -6.47 -34.29
CA ASP A 56 -15.83 -7.61 -35.19
C ASP A 56 -16.71 -8.72 -34.58
N GLU A 57 -17.87 -8.32 -34.04
CA GLU A 57 -18.85 -9.19 -33.34
C GLU A 57 -18.32 -9.87 -32.06
N LYS A 58 -17.08 -9.59 -31.65
CA LYS A 58 -16.47 -10.11 -30.42
C LYS A 58 -16.42 -9.04 -29.35
N LEU A 59 -16.73 -9.42 -28.12
CA LEU A 59 -16.61 -8.54 -26.96
C LEU A 59 -15.14 -8.49 -26.51
N LYS A 60 -14.64 -7.28 -26.26
CA LYS A 60 -13.27 -7.01 -25.85
C LYS A 60 -13.23 -6.01 -24.71
N VAL A 61 -12.16 -6.06 -23.93
CA VAL A 61 -11.76 -5.04 -22.97
C VAL A 61 -10.30 -4.67 -23.25
N GLY A 62 -9.90 -3.47 -22.87
CA GLY A 62 -8.52 -3.04 -23.02
C GLY A 62 -8.11 -2.14 -21.87
N GLY A 63 -6.84 -2.25 -21.48
CA GLY A 63 -6.23 -1.39 -20.47
C GLY A 63 -4.94 -0.78 -20.98
N LYS A 64 -4.53 0.28 -20.31
CA LYS A 64 -3.28 1.00 -20.53
C LYS A 64 -2.54 1.08 -19.20
N LEU A 65 -1.23 0.86 -19.24
CA LEU A 65 -0.31 1.04 -18.10
C LEU A 65 0.81 1.99 -18.50
N LEU A 66 0.97 3.09 -17.78
CA LEU A 66 2.10 4.00 -17.90
C LEU A 66 3.07 3.77 -16.74
N VAL A 67 4.33 3.48 -17.07
CA VAL A 67 5.43 3.30 -16.12
C VAL A 67 6.41 4.46 -16.24
N GLN A 68 6.68 5.11 -15.12
CA GLN A 68 7.61 6.23 -15.03
C GLN A 68 8.63 6.01 -13.91
N LEU A 69 9.92 6.20 -14.20
CA LEU A 69 10.99 6.19 -13.20
C LEU A 69 11.68 7.54 -13.19
N LEU A 70 11.58 8.25 -12.07
CA LEU A 70 12.27 9.51 -11.82
C LEU A 70 13.48 9.23 -10.94
N ASN A 71 14.70 9.45 -11.44
CA ASN A 71 15.91 9.35 -10.65
C ASN A 71 15.94 10.51 -9.63
N THR A 72 15.96 10.19 -8.34
CA THR A 72 15.78 11.19 -7.27
C THR A 72 17.02 12.03 -7.01
N VAL A 73 18.19 11.57 -7.47
CA VAL A 73 19.47 12.27 -7.32
C VAL A 73 19.67 13.30 -8.43
N SER A 74 19.45 12.90 -9.68
CA SER A 74 19.61 13.77 -10.86
C SER A 74 18.36 14.59 -11.18
N GLY A 75 17.18 14.16 -10.74
CA GLY A 75 15.89 14.72 -11.14
C GLY A 75 15.44 14.32 -12.55
N GLU A 76 16.16 13.41 -13.22
CA GLU A 76 15.85 12.99 -14.59
C GLU A 76 14.76 11.90 -14.63
N LEU A 77 13.81 12.02 -15.55
CA LEU A 77 12.85 10.97 -15.87
C LEU A 77 13.50 9.89 -16.74
N THR A 78 14.17 8.94 -16.11
CA THR A 78 14.94 7.86 -16.76
C THR A 78 14.07 6.88 -17.55
N LEU A 79 12.81 6.69 -17.15
CA LEU A 79 11.87 5.83 -17.87
C LEU A 79 10.51 6.51 -18.00
N ASN A 80 9.91 6.42 -19.18
CA ASN A 80 8.53 6.83 -19.45
C ASN A 80 7.96 5.95 -20.57
N LYS A 81 7.28 4.87 -20.20
CA LYS A 81 6.80 3.85 -21.16
C LYS A 81 5.34 3.53 -20.95
N GLU A 82 4.59 3.51 -22.05
CA GLU A 82 3.18 3.15 -22.08
C GLU A 82 3.00 1.76 -22.69
N PHE A 83 2.19 0.94 -22.04
CA PHE A 83 1.81 -0.39 -22.47
C PHE A 83 0.30 -0.44 -22.62
N ARG A 84 -0.17 -1.18 -23.63
CA ARG A 84 -1.58 -1.38 -23.90
C ARG A 84 -1.83 -2.86 -24.11
N PHE A 85 -2.94 -3.36 -23.59
CA PHE A 85 -3.40 -4.71 -23.85
C PHE A 85 -4.86 -4.69 -24.27
N ASN A 86 -5.25 -5.72 -25.02
CA ASN A 86 -6.64 -6.01 -25.35
C ASN A 86 -6.89 -7.48 -25.04
N ASN A 87 -8.01 -7.78 -24.39
CA ASN A 87 -8.42 -9.14 -24.07
C ASN A 87 -9.86 -9.40 -24.54
N GLY A 88 -10.12 -10.60 -25.07
CA GLY A 88 -11.46 -11.03 -25.41
C GLY A 88 -12.28 -11.39 -24.17
N VAL A 89 -13.57 -11.07 -24.18
CA VAL A 89 -14.51 -11.43 -23.11
C VAL A 89 -15.35 -12.62 -23.56
N ASP A 90 -15.25 -13.73 -22.83
CA ASP A 90 -16.11 -14.90 -23.03
C ASP A 90 -17.37 -14.76 -22.15
N THR A 91 -18.51 -14.49 -22.77
CA THR A 91 -19.80 -14.34 -22.07
C THR A 91 -20.49 -15.66 -21.75
N ASN A 92 -20.01 -16.78 -22.29
CA ASN A 92 -20.63 -18.09 -22.08
C ASN A 92 -20.16 -18.77 -20.78
N ASN A 93 -19.14 -18.22 -20.13
CA ASN A 93 -18.58 -18.74 -18.90
C ASN A 93 -18.69 -17.68 -17.79
N SER A 94 -19.56 -17.88 -16.81
CA SER A 94 -19.76 -16.96 -15.69
C SER A 94 -18.48 -16.70 -14.88
N SER A 95 -17.54 -17.66 -14.86
CA SER A 95 -16.20 -17.49 -14.27
C SER A 95 -15.28 -16.57 -15.06
N ALA A 96 -15.50 -16.42 -16.37
CA ALA A 96 -14.72 -15.52 -17.22
C ALA A 96 -15.13 -14.05 -17.03
N VAL A 97 -16.30 -13.79 -16.43
CA VAL A 97 -16.79 -12.43 -16.16
C VAL A 97 -15.96 -11.76 -15.06
N SER A 98 -15.50 -12.49 -14.03
CA SER A 98 -14.76 -11.97 -12.87
C SER A 98 -13.25 -12.29 -12.91
N LYS A 99 -12.63 -12.15 -14.08
CA LYS A 99 -11.21 -12.48 -14.28
C LYS A 99 -10.29 -11.31 -13.92
N SER A 100 -9.16 -11.61 -13.29
CA SER A 100 -8.03 -10.67 -13.19
C SER A 100 -7.14 -10.79 -14.44
N LEU A 101 -6.89 -9.68 -15.11
CA LEU A 101 -6.02 -9.60 -16.29
C LEU A 101 -4.61 -9.23 -15.83
N THR A 102 -3.84 -10.28 -15.54
CA THR A 102 -2.45 -10.17 -15.07
C THR A 102 -1.49 -10.00 -16.23
N GLY A 103 -0.46 -9.18 -16.05
CA GLY A 103 0.67 -9.08 -16.97
C GLY A 103 2.00 -8.80 -16.27
N ASN A 104 3.07 -8.93 -17.04
CA ASN A 104 4.45 -8.71 -16.63
C ASN A 104 5.17 -7.85 -17.68
N ILE A 105 5.94 -6.86 -17.23
CA ILE A 105 6.81 -6.03 -18.06
C ILE A 105 8.19 -5.91 -17.42
N GLY A 106 9.24 -6.19 -18.20
CA GLY A 106 10.63 -6.07 -17.78
C GLY A 106 11.34 -4.83 -18.32
N PHE A 107 12.27 -4.28 -17.54
CA PHE A 107 13.13 -3.17 -17.89
C PHE A 107 14.56 -3.41 -17.43
N VAL A 108 15.54 -2.99 -18.23
CA VAL A 108 16.93 -2.84 -17.77
C VAL A 108 17.07 -1.43 -17.22
N VAL A 109 17.38 -1.32 -15.92
CA VAL A 109 17.42 -0.03 -15.19
C VAL A 109 18.80 0.16 -14.57
N PRO A 110 19.46 1.31 -14.78
CA PRO A 110 20.74 1.60 -14.15
C PRO A 110 20.65 1.68 -12.64
N VAL A 111 21.75 1.36 -11.94
CA VAL A 111 21.89 1.56 -10.49
C VAL A 111 21.56 3.00 -10.11
N GLY A 112 20.81 3.16 -9.03
CA GLY A 112 20.42 4.47 -8.52
C GLY A 112 19.17 4.44 -7.65
N GLU A 113 18.83 5.61 -7.12
CA GLU A 113 17.61 5.82 -6.35
C GLU A 113 16.54 6.45 -7.24
N TYR A 114 15.35 5.86 -7.26
CA TYR A 114 14.24 6.26 -8.11
C TYR A 114 12.96 6.45 -7.31
N LYS A 115 12.05 7.26 -7.85
CA LYS A 115 10.63 7.20 -7.53
C LYS A 115 9.90 6.61 -8.73
N CYS A 116 9.26 5.46 -8.52
CA CYS A 116 8.44 4.81 -9.53
C CYS A 116 7.02 5.34 -9.46
N PHE A 117 6.44 5.63 -10.62
CA PHE A 117 5.01 5.95 -10.77
C PHE A 117 4.39 4.98 -11.77
N LEU A 118 3.27 4.38 -11.37
CA LEU A 118 2.47 3.48 -12.20
C LEU A 118 1.07 4.08 -12.34
N PHE A 119 0.60 4.21 -13.58
CA PHE A 119 -0.75 4.69 -13.87
C PHE A 119 -1.47 3.68 -14.75
N GLY A 120 -2.50 3.04 -14.19
CA GLY A 120 -3.41 2.17 -14.93
C GLY A 120 -4.63 2.96 -15.40
N SER A 121 -5.10 2.71 -16.62
CA SER A 121 -6.35 3.25 -17.12
C SER A 121 -7.08 2.29 -18.04
N ASP A 122 -8.39 2.47 -18.18
CA ASP A 122 -9.15 1.80 -19.24
C ASP A 122 -8.81 2.40 -20.62
N LEU A 123 -8.75 1.56 -21.66
CA LEU A 123 -8.40 2.00 -23.02
C LEU A 123 -9.55 2.74 -23.73
N HIS A 124 -10.79 2.52 -23.30
CA HIS A 124 -12.02 2.99 -23.91
C HIS A 124 -12.85 3.92 -23.00
N ASP A 125 -12.37 4.17 -21.78
CA ASP A 125 -12.94 5.09 -20.79
C ASP A 125 -11.84 5.78 -19.98
N SER A 126 -11.35 6.92 -20.44
CA SER A 126 -10.25 7.65 -19.79
C SER A 126 -10.58 8.19 -18.39
N THR A 127 -11.83 8.08 -17.93
CA THR A 127 -12.21 8.46 -16.55
C THR A 127 -11.91 7.36 -15.54
N LYS A 128 -11.74 6.12 -16.02
CA LYS A 128 -11.38 4.94 -15.22
C LYS A 128 -9.87 4.84 -15.10
N ILE A 129 -9.33 5.26 -13.96
CA ILE A 129 -7.90 5.32 -13.69
C ILE A 129 -7.58 4.82 -12.29
N ASP A 130 -6.38 4.28 -12.12
CA ASP A 130 -5.75 3.98 -10.83
C ASP A 130 -4.26 4.34 -10.91
N SER A 131 -3.64 4.68 -9.78
CA SER A 131 -2.21 4.99 -9.77
C SER A 131 -1.56 4.75 -8.42
N ILE A 132 -0.28 4.39 -8.45
CA ILE A 132 0.56 4.25 -7.26
C ILE A 132 1.94 4.85 -7.53
N SER A 133 2.59 5.35 -6.47
CA SER A 133 4.00 5.71 -6.50
C SER A 133 4.73 5.20 -5.28
N PHE A 134 5.98 4.78 -5.45
CA PHE A 134 6.81 4.25 -4.37
C PHE A 134 8.29 4.54 -4.64
N PRO A 135 9.11 4.67 -3.58
CA PRO A 135 10.57 4.71 -3.74
C PRO A 135 11.07 3.35 -4.25
N LEU A 136 12.05 3.38 -5.14
CA LEU A 136 12.66 2.21 -5.76
C LEU A 136 14.17 2.40 -5.83
N SER A 137 14.89 1.66 -5.00
CA SER A 137 16.36 1.58 -5.05
C SER A 137 16.75 0.49 -6.03
N ILE A 138 17.63 0.79 -6.99
CA ILE A 138 18.23 -0.21 -7.88
C ILE A 138 19.69 -0.38 -7.48
N THR A 139 20.03 -1.56 -6.99
CA THR A 139 21.38 -1.93 -6.59
C THR A 139 21.88 -3.11 -7.41
N THR A 140 23.18 -3.20 -7.63
CA THR A 140 23.80 -4.37 -8.24
C THR A 140 24.08 -5.44 -7.20
N LEU A 141 24.01 -6.69 -7.64
CA LEU A 141 24.36 -7.83 -6.81
C LEU A 141 25.89 -8.04 -6.84
N PRO A 142 26.51 -8.30 -5.68
CA PRO A 142 27.96 -8.48 -5.57
C PRO A 142 28.43 -9.78 -6.24
N GLU A 143 29.47 -9.69 -7.08
CA GLU A 143 29.99 -10.82 -7.88
C GLU A 143 30.78 -11.87 -7.08
N ASP A 144 31.32 -11.49 -5.92
CA ASP A 144 32.24 -12.29 -5.11
C ASP A 144 31.56 -13.17 -4.05
N ARG A 145 30.26 -12.95 -3.84
CA ARG A 145 29.45 -13.65 -2.82
C ARG A 145 28.08 -14.05 -3.35
N VAL A 146 27.57 -15.12 -2.75
CA VAL A 146 26.23 -15.64 -3.03
C VAL A 146 25.22 -14.50 -2.91
N SER A 147 24.36 -14.40 -3.91
CA SER A 147 23.35 -13.36 -4.00
C SER A 147 21.99 -13.96 -4.35
N ILE A 148 20.92 -13.25 -4.03
CA ILE A 148 19.53 -13.64 -4.29
C ILE A 148 18.79 -12.47 -4.90
N SER A 149 17.91 -12.73 -5.87
CA SER A 149 16.98 -11.73 -6.40
C SER A 149 15.98 -11.26 -5.35
N ASP A 150 15.18 -10.26 -5.68
CA ASP A 150 13.92 -10.08 -4.95
C ASP A 150 13.05 -11.33 -5.10
N LEU A 151 12.20 -11.58 -4.12
CA LEU A 151 11.16 -12.60 -4.24
C LEU A 151 10.12 -12.12 -5.25
N GLU A 152 9.66 -13.00 -6.12
CA GLU A 152 8.44 -12.82 -6.90
C GLU A 152 7.34 -13.67 -6.29
N LEU A 153 6.20 -13.06 -5.95
CA LEU A 153 5.02 -13.77 -5.48
C LEU A 153 4.11 -14.09 -6.66
N ALA A 154 3.68 -15.35 -6.71
CA ALA A 154 2.93 -15.89 -7.84
C ALA A 154 1.60 -16.49 -7.41
N SER A 155 0.67 -16.56 -8.36
CA SER A 155 -0.62 -17.25 -8.26
C SER A 155 -0.49 -18.70 -8.73
N SER A 156 0.44 -18.98 -9.65
CA SER A 156 0.84 -20.31 -10.06
C SER A 156 2.30 -20.33 -10.52
N ILE A 157 2.96 -21.47 -10.29
CA ILE A 157 4.26 -21.79 -10.88
C ILE A 157 4.19 -23.21 -11.39
N GLN A 158 4.52 -23.40 -12.67
CA GLN A 158 4.59 -24.71 -13.30
C GLN A 158 5.82 -24.81 -14.18
N GLN A 159 6.39 -26.00 -14.32
CA GLN A 159 7.45 -26.22 -15.29
C GLN A 159 6.86 -26.09 -16.70
N SER A 160 7.53 -25.36 -17.58
CA SER A 160 7.06 -25.08 -18.93
C SER A 160 8.25 -24.92 -19.87
N ASP A 161 8.02 -25.24 -21.14
CA ASP A 161 8.95 -24.98 -22.25
C ASP A 161 8.39 -23.94 -23.25
N ASP A 162 7.21 -23.35 -22.94
CA ASP A 162 6.58 -22.35 -23.81
C ASP A 162 7.24 -20.98 -23.68
N LYS A 163 8.29 -20.77 -24.47
CA LYS A 163 9.04 -19.50 -24.54
C LYS A 163 8.23 -18.33 -25.09
N ASN A 164 7.00 -18.55 -25.58
CA ASN A 164 6.13 -17.47 -26.05
C ASN A 164 5.24 -16.91 -24.95
N SER A 165 5.08 -17.61 -23.82
CA SER A 165 4.34 -17.09 -22.68
C SER A 165 5.07 -15.88 -22.09
N ILE A 166 4.33 -14.80 -21.83
CA ILE A 166 4.86 -13.60 -21.15
C ILE A 166 5.28 -13.88 -19.70
N PHE A 167 4.93 -15.06 -19.18
CA PHE A 167 5.25 -15.54 -17.84
C PHE A 167 6.38 -16.58 -17.85
N TYR A 168 6.93 -16.92 -19.02
CA TYR A 168 8.02 -17.86 -19.12
C TYR A 168 9.32 -17.27 -18.58
N LYS A 169 9.94 -17.94 -17.61
CA LYS A 169 11.30 -17.67 -17.14
C LYS A 169 11.98 -18.92 -16.61
N ASN A 170 13.23 -19.15 -17.01
CA ASN A 170 14.10 -20.22 -16.52
C ASN A 170 13.41 -21.61 -16.41
N THR A 171 12.77 -22.08 -17.49
CA THR A 171 12.01 -23.36 -17.57
C THR A 171 10.73 -23.44 -16.74
N TYR A 172 10.27 -22.30 -16.21
CA TYR A 172 9.00 -22.19 -15.51
C TYR A 172 8.08 -21.21 -16.24
N GLU A 173 6.79 -21.42 -16.08
CA GLU A 173 5.78 -20.40 -16.25
C GLU A 173 5.39 -19.89 -14.87
N VAL A 174 5.69 -18.62 -14.60
CA VAL A 174 5.52 -17.96 -13.30
C VAL A 174 4.48 -16.86 -13.47
N VAL A 175 3.23 -17.13 -13.09
CA VAL A 175 2.14 -16.16 -13.20
C VAL A 175 2.09 -15.33 -11.94
N PRO A 176 2.44 -14.03 -11.98
CA PRO A 176 2.59 -13.22 -10.78
C PRO A 176 1.25 -13.01 -10.07
N HIS A 177 1.32 -12.62 -8.79
CA HIS A 177 0.15 -12.26 -7.98
C HIS A 177 0.31 -10.85 -7.37
N PRO A 178 0.10 -9.79 -8.17
CA PRO A 178 0.31 -8.40 -7.73
C PRO A 178 -0.57 -7.98 -6.55
N GLY A 179 -1.72 -8.64 -6.39
CA GLY A 179 -2.64 -8.35 -5.30
C GLY A 179 -2.09 -8.74 -3.92
N ILE A 180 -1.06 -9.61 -3.85
CA ILE A 180 -0.35 -10.06 -2.63
C ILE A 180 -1.24 -10.50 -1.45
N ILE A 181 -2.53 -10.78 -1.71
CA ILE A 181 -3.53 -11.22 -0.75
C ILE A 181 -3.88 -12.68 -1.06
N TYR A 182 -3.75 -13.54 -0.06
CA TYR A 182 -4.01 -14.97 -0.11
C TYR A 182 -5.21 -15.33 0.76
N GLY A 183 -5.92 -16.40 0.44
CA GLY A 183 -7.13 -16.79 1.15
C GLY A 183 -7.86 -17.93 0.45
N ALA A 184 -9.17 -18.07 0.66
CA ALA A 184 -9.95 -19.15 0.06
C ALA A 184 -9.85 -19.19 -1.48
N SER A 185 -9.83 -18.03 -2.14
CA SER A 185 -9.74 -17.93 -3.60
C SER A 185 -8.32 -18.11 -4.16
N VAL A 186 -7.30 -17.79 -3.36
CA VAL A 186 -5.87 -17.95 -3.71
C VAL A 186 -5.16 -18.64 -2.54
N PRO A 187 -5.26 -19.97 -2.44
CA PRO A 187 -4.94 -20.69 -1.21
C PRO A 187 -3.45 -21.04 -1.04
N VAL A 188 -2.63 -20.79 -2.05
CA VAL A 188 -1.22 -21.16 -2.07
C VAL A 188 -0.38 -19.92 -2.35
N ILE A 189 0.59 -19.67 -1.47
CA ILE A 189 1.65 -18.70 -1.67
C ILE A 189 2.72 -19.39 -2.50
N TYR A 190 2.72 -19.15 -3.81
CA TYR A 190 3.84 -19.49 -4.67
C TYR A 190 4.88 -18.39 -4.63
N PHE A 191 6.15 -18.77 -4.64
CA PHE A 191 7.24 -17.81 -4.74
C PHE A 191 8.33 -18.31 -5.68
N TYR A 192 9.02 -17.36 -6.29
CA TYR A 192 10.13 -17.55 -7.20
C TYR A 192 11.29 -16.64 -6.77
N ALA A 193 12.53 -17.15 -6.85
CA ALA A 193 13.74 -16.38 -6.67
C ALA A 193 14.89 -16.97 -7.48
N GLU A 194 15.82 -16.14 -7.89
CA GLU A 194 17.07 -16.54 -8.53
C GLU A 194 18.23 -16.41 -7.55
N LEU A 195 19.09 -17.41 -7.54
CA LEU A 195 20.32 -17.45 -6.78
C LEU A 195 21.50 -17.29 -7.74
N TYR A 196 22.44 -16.42 -7.38
CA TYR A 196 23.59 -16.07 -8.21
C TYR A 196 24.90 -16.28 -7.46
N ASN A 197 25.99 -16.35 -8.23
CA ASN A 197 27.37 -16.44 -7.73
C ASN A 197 27.57 -17.62 -6.77
N LEU A 198 27.00 -18.77 -7.13
CA LEU A 198 27.04 -20.02 -6.35
C LEU A 198 28.35 -20.81 -6.55
N ASP A 199 29.35 -20.20 -7.21
CA ASP A 199 30.49 -20.84 -7.85
C ASP A 199 31.28 -21.84 -6.96
N ASN A 200 31.91 -22.79 -7.65
CA ASN A 200 32.25 -24.15 -7.21
C ASN A 200 33.64 -24.27 -6.53
N ASN A 201 34.41 -23.18 -6.41
CA ASN A 201 35.79 -23.18 -5.90
C ASN A 201 35.89 -23.12 -4.36
N ILE A 202 34.85 -23.56 -3.65
CA ILE A 202 34.72 -23.40 -2.19
C ILE A 202 34.35 -24.76 -1.58
N GLY A 203 34.99 -25.12 -0.47
CA GLY A 203 35.01 -26.47 0.11
C GLY A 203 33.69 -27.08 0.63
N SER A 204 32.50 -26.54 0.34
CA SER A 204 31.22 -27.20 0.64
C SER A 204 30.44 -27.47 -0.63
N GLU A 205 30.06 -28.74 -0.80
CA GLU A 205 29.22 -29.19 -1.91
C GLU A 205 27.79 -28.65 -1.86
N PHE A 206 27.34 -28.15 -0.69
CA PHE A 206 25.95 -27.75 -0.45
C PHE A 206 25.81 -26.31 0.08
N LEU A 207 24.67 -25.70 -0.26
CA LEU A 207 24.10 -24.51 0.38
C LEU A 207 22.87 -24.94 1.21
N GLN A 208 22.59 -24.22 2.30
CA GLN A 208 21.34 -24.41 3.03
C GLN A 208 20.37 -23.29 2.66
N ILE A 209 19.20 -23.66 2.14
CA ILE A 209 18.08 -22.74 1.91
C ILE A 209 17.07 -22.91 3.04
N GLU A 210 16.70 -21.81 3.66
CA GLU A 210 15.69 -21.73 4.70
C GLU A 210 14.55 -20.81 4.26
N GLN A 211 13.33 -21.34 4.29
CA GLN A 211 12.10 -20.62 3.94
C GLN A 211 11.35 -20.37 5.25
N ILE A 212 11.08 -19.11 5.59
CA ILE A 212 10.41 -18.73 6.83
C ILE A 212 9.22 -17.83 6.49
N LEU A 213 8.05 -18.14 7.06
CA LEU A 213 6.92 -17.22 7.08
C LEU A 213 6.77 -16.69 8.51
N VAL A 214 6.86 -15.38 8.65
CA VAL A 214 6.76 -14.66 9.92
C VAL A 214 5.46 -13.88 9.93
N ASN A 215 4.66 -13.96 10.98
CA ASN A 215 3.47 -13.11 11.11
C ASN A 215 3.84 -11.68 11.58
N SER A 216 2.87 -10.77 11.63
CA SER A 216 3.02 -9.39 12.13
C SER A 216 3.59 -9.24 13.55
N ASN A 217 3.66 -10.35 14.29
CA ASN A 217 4.16 -10.40 15.65
C ASN A 217 5.59 -10.92 15.76
N GLY A 218 6.26 -11.18 14.63
CA GLY A 218 7.59 -11.76 14.61
C GLY A 218 7.62 -13.27 14.90
N LYS A 219 6.46 -13.94 15.01
CA LYS A 219 6.40 -15.39 15.20
C LYS A 219 6.58 -16.10 13.87
N ASN A 220 7.53 -17.04 13.84
CA ASN A 220 7.69 -17.98 12.74
C ASN A 220 6.51 -18.95 12.73
N VAL A 221 5.60 -18.81 11.77
CA VAL A 221 4.43 -19.68 11.59
C VAL A 221 4.67 -20.80 10.59
N TYR A 222 5.70 -20.66 9.75
CA TYR A 222 6.15 -21.68 8.82
C TYR A 222 7.68 -21.65 8.74
N LYS A 223 8.28 -22.83 8.64
CA LYS A 223 9.71 -22.98 8.48
C LYS A 223 10.01 -24.26 7.70
N LYS A 224 10.79 -24.14 6.63
CA LYS A 224 11.31 -25.27 5.85
C LYS A 224 12.79 -25.07 5.57
N LYS A 225 13.58 -26.12 5.71
CA LYS A 225 15.01 -26.14 5.39
C LYS A 225 15.28 -27.19 4.33
N LYS A 226 16.22 -26.91 3.44
CA LYS A 226 16.77 -27.89 2.50
C LYS A 226 18.24 -27.62 2.21
N LEU A 227 18.97 -28.67 1.87
CA LEU A 227 20.31 -28.56 1.31
C LEU A 227 20.21 -28.63 -0.22
N VAL A 228 20.90 -27.74 -0.92
CA VAL A 228 20.96 -27.71 -2.38
C VAL A 228 22.40 -27.83 -2.85
N PRO A 229 22.69 -28.66 -3.87
CA PRO A 229 24.06 -28.84 -4.35
C PRO A 229 24.51 -27.65 -5.21
N ARG A 230 25.79 -27.27 -5.10
CA ARG A 230 26.42 -26.23 -5.94
C ARG A 230 26.97 -26.82 -7.23
N LYS A 231 26.07 -27.11 -8.17
CA LYS A 231 26.47 -27.67 -9.49
C LYS A 231 26.67 -26.59 -10.56
N THR A 232 26.02 -25.44 -10.38
CA THR A 232 25.91 -24.36 -11.36
C THR A 232 26.14 -23.03 -10.66
N SER A 233 26.62 -22.03 -11.40
CA SER A 233 26.85 -20.67 -10.87
C SER A 233 25.55 -19.91 -10.54
N THR A 234 24.42 -20.36 -11.11
CA THR A 234 23.07 -19.83 -10.85
C THR A 234 22.07 -20.97 -10.61
N MET A 235 21.01 -20.69 -9.85
CA MET A 235 19.94 -21.64 -9.54
C MET A 235 18.62 -20.90 -9.38
N VAL A 236 17.51 -21.56 -9.70
CA VAL A 236 16.16 -21.06 -9.41
C VAL A 236 15.62 -21.75 -8.16
N GLU A 237 15.09 -20.96 -7.23
CA GLU A 237 14.34 -21.42 -6.08
C GLU A 237 12.85 -21.15 -6.27
N VAL A 238 12.06 -22.22 -6.30
CA VAL A 238 10.59 -22.13 -6.29
C VAL A 238 10.02 -22.87 -5.09
N GLY A 239 8.90 -22.38 -4.57
CA GLY A 239 8.19 -23.03 -3.49
C GLY A 239 6.71 -22.70 -3.43
N ALA A 240 6.02 -23.45 -2.57
CA ALA A 240 4.58 -23.35 -2.37
C ALA A 240 4.28 -23.52 -0.87
N ILE A 241 3.52 -22.58 -0.31
CA ILE A 241 3.07 -22.61 1.09
C ILE A 241 1.55 -22.52 1.11
N ASN A 242 0.87 -23.48 1.72
CA ASN A 242 -0.59 -23.44 1.86
C ASN A 242 -1.01 -22.37 2.88
N ALA A 243 -1.67 -21.33 2.41
CA ALA A 243 -2.09 -20.17 3.20
C ALA A 243 -3.36 -20.40 4.02
N ILE A 244 -4.19 -21.39 3.69
CA ILE A 244 -5.47 -21.68 4.38
C ILE A 244 -5.26 -22.07 5.84
N LYS A 245 -4.03 -22.42 6.24
CA LYS A 245 -3.71 -22.77 7.62
C LYS A 245 -3.40 -21.56 8.50
N PHE A 246 -3.19 -20.39 7.91
CA PHE A 246 -2.81 -19.18 8.62
C PHE A 246 -4.01 -18.28 8.86
N ALA A 247 -4.00 -17.57 9.98
CA ALA A 247 -5.03 -16.60 10.33
C ALA A 247 -4.97 -15.36 9.43
N SER A 248 -6.01 -14.54 9.53
CA SER A 248 -6.01 -13.25 8.84
C SER A 248 -4.93 -12.33 9.42
N GLY A 249 -4.12 -11.71 8.56
CA GLY A 249 -3.06 -10.81 9.00
C GLY A 249 -2.02 -10.53 7.94
N SER A 250 -1.01 -9.75 8.33
CA SER A 250 0.18 -9.53 7.50
C SER A 250 1.29 -10.52 7.87
N TYR A 251 2.01 -10.95 6.85
CA TYR A 251 3.10 -11.91 6.96
C TYR A 251 4.28 -11.43 6.12
N THR A 252 5.48 -11.84 6.52
CA THR A 252 6.70 -11.68 5.74
C THR A 252 7.24 -13.06 5.40
N LEU A 253 7.33 -13.36 4.11
CA LEU A 253 8.05 -14.51 3.60
C LEU A 253 9.52 -14.11 3.44
N ALA A 254 10.42 -14.85 4.07
CA ALA A 254 11.87 -14.69 3.93
C ALA A 254 12.49 -15.98 3.42
N ILE A 255 13.32 -15.87 2.40
CA ILE A 255 14.16 -16.94 1.87
C ILE A 255 15.61 -16.60 2.20
N THR A 256 16.22 -17.40 3.06
CA THR A 256 17.61 -17.24 3.49
C THR A 256 18.45 -18.32 2.83
N VAL A 257 19.59 -17.92 2.27
CA VAL A 257 20.61 -18.84 1.76
C VAL A 257 21.85 -18.68 2.63
N SER A 258 22.29 -19.78 3.25
CA SER A 258 23.49 -19.80 4.07
C SER A 258 24.56 -20.72 3.50
N ASP A 259 25.79 -20.22 3.55
CA ASP A 259 27.03 -20.88 3.19
C ASP A 259 27.85 -21.11 4.47
N SER A 260 27.95 -22.37 4.90
CA SER A 260 28.70 -22.74 6.11
C SER A 260 30.20 -22.58 5.97
N VAL A 261 30.76 -22.53 4.75
CA VAL A 261 32.21 -22.40 4.52
C VAL A 261 32.62 -20.95 4.43
N LYS A 262 31.83 -20.11 3.74
CA LYS A 262 32.05 -18.66 3.71
C LYS A 262 31.55 -17.93 4.95
N ASN A 263 30.87 -18.64 5.87
CA ASN A 263 30.18 -18.06 7.03
C ASN A 263 29.29 -16.86 6.64
N SER A 264 28.60 -16.99 5.49
CA SER A 264 27.77 -15.92 4.93
C SER A 264 26.32 -16.37 4.86
N ALA A 265 25.41 -15.48 5.21
CA ALA A 265 23.97 -15.64 5.00
C ALA A 265 23.43 -14.41 4.29
N ILE A 266 22.65 -14.66 3.24
CA ILE A 266 21.94 -13.65 2.46
C ILE A 266 20.46 -14.00 2.46
N TYR A 267 19.59 -13.00 2.39
CA TYR A 267 18.16 -13.23 2.39
C TYR A 267 17.43 -12.29 1.44
N SER A 268 16.28 -12.74 0.96
CA SER A 268 15.29 -11.95 0.26
C SER A 268 13.96 -12.10 0.99
N ALA A 269 13.21 -11.01 1.12
CA ALA A 269 11.96 -11.03 1.86
C ALA A 269 10.88 -10.20 1.16
N LYS A 270 9.63 -10.66 1.28
CA LYS A 270 8.47 -9.94 0.74
C LYS A 270 7.28 -10.06 1.69
N LYS A 271 6.57 -8.94 1.87
CA LYS A 271 5.35 -8.85 2.66
C LYS A 271 4.17 -9.35 1.84
N LEU A 272 3.26 -10.05 2.50
CA LEU A 272 2.00 -10.54 1.94
C LEU A 272 0.91 -10.50 3.00
N PHE A 273 -0.34 -10.66 2.55
CA PHE A 273 -1.50 -10.66 3.41
C PHE A 273 -2.25 -11.98 3.28
N VAL A 274 -2.75 -12.50 4.39
CA VAL A 274 -3.68 -13.63 4.38
C VAL A 274 -5.04 -13.12 4.88
N TYR A 275 -6.10 -13.46 4.15
CA TYR A 275 -7.48 -13.28 4.56
C TYR A 275 -8.12 -14.66 4.75
N ASN A 276 -8.28 -15.03 6.01
CA ASN A 276 -8.84 -16.30 6.43
C ASN A 276 -9.59 -16.12 7.75
N PRO A 277 -10.88 -15.75 7.70
CA PRO A 277 -11.66 -15.45 8.90
C PRO A 277 -11.99 -16.71 9.73
N SER A 278 -11.81 -17.91 9.16
CA SER A 278 -12.12 -19.18 9.81
C SER A 278 -11.01 -19.67 10.74
N VAL A 279 -9.79 -19.11 10.66
CA VAL A 279 -8.65 -19.48 11.50
C VAL A 279 -8.42 -18.40 12.56
N ILE A 280 -8.62 -18.75 13.83
CA ILE A 280 -8.37 -17.89 14.97
C ILE A 280 -6.99 -18.23 15.55
N ASP A 281 -6.00 -17.36 15.40
CA ASP A 281 -4.67 -17.53 15.99
C ASP A 281 -4.62 -16.92 17.40
N SER A 282 -4.74 -17.75 18.43
CA SER A 282 -4.58 -17.35 19.84
C SER A 282 -3.13 -17.00 20.22
N SER A 283 -2.17 -17.17 19.32
CA SER A 283 -0.78 -16.74 19.48
C SER A 283 -0.47 -15.38 18.85
N MET A 284 -1.48 -14.71 18.26
CA MET A 284 -1.41 -13.28 17.93
C MET A 284 -1.28 -12.38 19.17
N TYR A 285 -1.33 -12.94 20.38
CA TYR A 285 -1.21 -12.24 21.65
C TYR A 285 0.18 -12.36 22.31
N ASN A 286 1.12 -13.09 21.70
CA ASN A 286 2.49 -13.25 22.22
C ASN A 286 3.51 -12.67 21.23
N VAL A 287 3.79 -11.37 21.33
CA VAL A 287 4.98 -10.72 20.72
C VAL A 287 6.02 -10.66 21.83
N GLY A 288 7.28 -10.98 21.52
CA GLY A 288 8.37 -11.00 22.50
C GLY A 288 8.52 -9.67 23.28
N ASP A 289 8.59 -9.80 24.60
CA ASP A 289 8.50 -8.74 25.61
C ASP A 289 9.53 -7.62 25.46
N ASN A 290 10.66 -7.84 24.78
CA ASN A 290 11.78 -6.88 24.81
C ASN A 290 11.51 -5.54 24.12
N LYS A 291 10.77 -5.46 23.00
CA LYS A 291 10.57 -4.16 22.32
C LYS A 291 9.50 -3.28 22.98
N LEU A 292 8.49 -3.89 23.61
CA LEU A 292 7.49 -3.15 24.38
C LEU A 292 8.17 -2.47 25.58
N LEU A 293 9.02 -3.20 26.31
CA LEU A 293 9.75 -2.69 27.48
C LEU A 293 10.63 -1.45 27.19
N PHE A 294 11.08 -1.27 25.95
CA PHE A 294 11.85 -0.08 25.53
C PHE A 294 11.00 1.00 24.84
N SER A 295 9.68 0.80 24.74
CA SER A 295 8.75 1.78 24.17
C SER A 295 8.20 2.72 25.23
N GLU A 296 7.74 3.90 24.81
CA GLU A 296 7.06 4.87 25.69
C GLU A 296 5.81 4.30 26.37
N PHE A 297 5.17 3.27 25.78
CA PHE A 297 3.95 2.67 26.30
C PHE A 297 4.17 1.80 27.53
N ALA A 298 5.34 1.19 27.72
CA ALA A 298 5.59 0.26 28.83
C ALA A 298 5.56 0.94 30.21
N SER A 299 5.76 2.26 30.27
CA SER A 299 5.72 3.04 31.50
C SER A 299 4.43 3.86 31.66
N MET A 300 3.49 3.79 30.71
CA MET A 300 2.24 4.55 30.78
C MET A 300 1.25 3.85 31.71
N SER A 301 0.59 4.65 32.54
CA SER A 301 -0.57 4.26 33.34
C SER A 301 -1.82 4.00 32.50
N ASP A 302 -2.79 3.27 33.04
CA ASP A 302 -4.09 3.05 32.38
C ASP A 302 -4.75 4.36 31.88
N GLU A 303 -4.67 5.45 32.65
CA GLU A 303 -5.21 6.76 32.25
C GLU A 303 -4.49 7.34 31.02
N GLU A 304 -3.15 7.30 31.02
CA GLU A 304 -2.34 7.76 29.90
C GLU A 304 -2.57 6.91 28.65
N LEU A 305 -2.75 5.60 28.80
CA LEU A 305 -3.06 4.68 27.71
C LEU A 305 -4.45 4.99 27.12
N ASN A 306 -5.47 5.19 27.96
CA ASN A 306 -6.80 5.59 27.50
C ASN A 306 -6.77 6.95 26.79
N TYR A 307 -5.98 7.90 27.30
CA TYR A 307 -5.79 9.20 26.66
C TYR A 307 -5.11 9.07 25.29
N ASN A 308 -4.00 8.34 25.21
CA ASN A 308 -3.28 8.10 23.96
C ASN A 308 -4.17 7.38 22.93
N TYR A 309 -4.92 6.37 23.36
CA TYR A 309 -5.85 5.68 22.47
C TYR A 309 -6.98 6.59 22.00
N SER A 310 -7.52 7.46 22.84
CA SER A 310 -8.58 8.39 22.44
C SER A 310 -8.15 9.32 21.30
N ILE A 311 -6.87 9.68 21.26
CA ILE A 311 -6.24 10.45 20.18
C ILE A 311 -6.03 9.57 18.94
N ALA A 312 -5.53 8.35 19.13
CA ALA A 312 -5.27 7.39 18.05
C ALA A 312 -6.56 6.86 17.37
N LYS A 313 -7.69 6.91 18.08
CA LYS A 313 -8.97 6.32 17.66
C LYS A 313 -9.49 6.86 16.32
N TYR A 314 -9.11 8.07 15.90
CA TYR A 314 -9.55 8.64 14.61
C TYR A 314 -9.09 7.84 13.39
N ILE A 315 -8.00 7.08 13.53
CA ILE A 315 -7.47 6.21 12.45
C ILE A 315 -7.63 4.71 12.78
N ALA A 316 -8.42 4.39 13.82
CA ALA A 316 -8.72 3.03 14.21
C ALA A 316 -9.92 2.49 13.42
N THR A 317 -9.81 1.27 12.93
CA THR A 317 -10.91 0.53 12.31
C THR A 317 -11.95 0.11 13.34
N SER A 318 -13.16 -0.23 12.90
CA SER A 318 -14.21 -0.70 13.80
C SER A 318 -13.83 -1.98 14.57
N GLN A 319 -12.92 -2.80 14.02
CA GLN A 319 -12.41 -3.99 14.72
C GLN A 319 -11.39 -3.61 15.79
N GLU A 320 -10.46 -2.71 15.48
CA GLU A 320 -9.50 -2.15 16.44
C GLU A 320 -10.22 -1.49 17.62
N ILE A 321 -11.30 -0.74 17.36
CA ILE A 321 -12.16 -0.18 18.42
C ILE A 321 -12.73 -1.27 19.32
N LYS A 322 -13.36 -2.29 18.73
CA LYS A 322 -13.91 -3.42 19.49
C LYS A 322 -12.84 -4.24 20.23
N GLN A 323 -11.60 -4.23 19.75
CA GLN A 323 -10.48 -4.90 20.41
C GLN A 323 -10.04 -4.11 21.63
N TRP A 324 -9.81 -2.80 21.49
CA TRP A 324 -9.49 -1.93 22.61
C TRP A 324 -10.53 -2.02 23.73
N ASP A 325 -11.82 -1.95 23.38
CA ASP A 325 -12.92 -1.96 24.34
C ASP A 325 -13.01 -3.27 25.16
N LYS A 326 -12.35 -4.36 24.71
CA LYS A 326 -12.27 -5.63 25.43
C LYS A 326 -11.06 -5.74 26.36
N LEU A 327 -10.12 -4.81 26.29
CA LEU A 327 -8.90 -4.83 27.11
C LEU A 327 -9.19 -4.23 28.49
N SER A 328 -8.94 -5.01 29.53
CA SER A 328 -9.12 -4.58 30.92
C SER A 328 -7.82 -4.44 31.70
N SER A 329 -6.72 -5.06 31.24
CA SER A 329 -5.40 -4.95 31.89
C SER A 329 -4.56 -3.83 31.29
N GLU A 330 -3.78 -3.18 32.15
CA GLU A 330 -2.82 -2.14 31.74
C GLU A 330 -1.82 -2.72 30.74
N GLU A 331 -1.23 -3.88 31.03
CA GLU A 331 -0.25 -4.54 30.14
C GLU A 331 -0.87 -4.87 28.77
N GLY A 332 -2.15 -5.23 28.75
CA GLY A 332 -2.90 -5.48 27.52
C GLY A 332 -3.06 -4.22 26.67
N LYS A 333 -3.35 -3.08 27.30
CA LYS A 333 -3.47 -1.78 26.64
C LYS A 333 -2.11 -1.23 26.18
N GLN A 334 -1.06 -1.35 27.00
CA GLN A 334 0.31 -0.97 26.64
C GLN A 334 0.73 -1.73 25.39
N LYS A 335 0.54 -3.05 25.41
CA LYS A 335 0.84 -3.92 24.28
C LYS A 335 0.02 -3.55 23.04
N TYR A 336 -1.28 -3.33 23.21
CA TYR A 336 -2.14 -2.96 22.10
C TYR A 336 -1.72 -1.66 21.44
N LEU A 337 -1.45 -0.59 22.20
CA LEU A 337 -1.03 0.68 21.64
C LEU A 337 0.31 0.57 20.92
N PHE A 338 1.26 -0.16 21.51
CA PHE A 338 2.54 -0.46 20.85
C PHE A 338 2.34 -1.18 19.51
N ASP A 339 1.53 -2.25 19.50
CA ASP A 339 1.24 -3.02 18.29
C ASP A 339 0.41 -2.20 17.26
N PHE A 340 -0.50 -1.34 17.71
CA PHE A 340 -1.33 -0.44 16.90
C PHE A 340 -0.49 0.52 16.08
N TRP A 341 0.50 1.15 16.71
CA TRP A 341 1.41 2.07 16.04
C TRP A 341 2.41 1.30 15.19
N ARG A 342 3.03 0.23 15.71
CA ARG A 342 3.97 -0.60 14.93
C ARG A 342 3.35 -1.13 13.64
N GLY A 343 2.07 -1.51 13.65
CA GLY A 343 1.36 -1.96 12.46
C GLY A 343 1.25 -0.91 11.35
N ARG A 344 1.39 0.37 11.69
CA ARG A 344 1.32 1.54 10.78
C ARG A 344 2.70 2.11 10.44
N ASP A 345 3.77 1.54 10.98
CA ASP A 345 5.14 1.92 10.66
C ASP A 345 5.49 1.51 9.22
N GLN A 346 5.95 2.49 8.42
CA GLN A 346 6.30 2.30 7.02
C GLN A 346 7.81 2.09 6.82
N ILE A 347 8.66 2.44 7.80
CA ILE A 347 10.12 2.44 7.69
C ILE A 347 10.73 1.77 8.93
N LEU A 348 10.95 0.47 8.84
CA LEU A 348 11.44 -0.33 9.98
C LEU A 348 12.94 -0.15 10.29
N ASP A 349 13.65 0.63 9.48
CA ASP A 349 15.10 0.85 9.60
C ASP A 349 15.44 1.99 10.58
N THR A 350 14.44 2.72 11.09
CA THR A 350 14.64 3.72 12.13
C THR A 350 14.09 3.23 13.47
N PRO A 351 14.67 3.68 14.61
CA PRO A 351 14.16 3.34 15.93
C PRO A 351 12.85 4.07 16.28
N VAL A 352 12.37 4.98 15.43
CA VAL A 352 11.21 5.84 15.70
C VAL A 352 10.16 5.62 14.63
N ASN A 353 8.95 5.26 15.03
CA ASN A 353 7.83 5.15 14.10
C ASN A 353 7.47 6.53 13.52
N GLU A 354 7.82 6.77 12.26
CA GLU A 354 7.62 8.09 11.62
C GLU A 354 6.14 8.40 11.44
N TYR A 355 5.32 7.40 11.15
CA TYR A 355 3.88 7.57 11.01
C TYR A 355 3.26 8.06 12.32
N GLN A 356 3.63 7.45 13.44
CA GLN A 356 3.20 7.88 14.77
C GLN A 356 3.70 9.29 15.07
N ARG A 357 4.98 9.58 14.81
CA ARG A 357 5.56 10.92 15.04
C ARG A 357 4.82 12.00 14.26
N ASP A 358 4.58 11.78 12.96
CA ASP A 358 3.89 12.76 12.12
C ASP A 358 2.40 12.89 12.48
N TYR A 359 1.77 11.80 12.93
CA TYR A 359 0.43 11.84 13.52
C TYR A 359 0.39 12.69 14.79
N MET A 360 1.32 12.47 15.73
CA MET A 360 1.40 13.24 16.97
C MET A 360 1.75 14.71 16.71
N ARG A 361 2.57 15.01 15.69
CA ARG A 361 2.80 16.40 15.24
C ARG A 361 1.50 17.07 14.79
N ARG A 362 0.62 16.37 14.08
CA ARG A 362 -0.71 16.91 13.72
C ARG A 362 -1.60 17.12 14.94
N VAL A 363 -1.49 16.27 15.95
CA VAL A 363 -2.22 16.42 17.23
C VAL A 363 -1.74 17.66 17.98
N GLU A 364 -0.44 17.88 18.07
CA GLU A 364 0.16 19.08 18.66
C GLU A 364 -0.28 20.34 17.93
N TYR A 365 -0.15 20.35 16.59
CA TYR A 365 -0.61 21.47 15.77
C TYR A 365 -2.09 21.76 15.99
N ALA A 366 -2.93 20.71 16.00
CA ALA A 366 -4.35 20.86 16.26
C ALA A 366 -4.63 21.46 17.64
N ASN A 367 -3.89 21.04 18.67
CA ASN A 367 -4.02 21.60 20.02
C ASN A 367 -3.58 23.06 20.10
N GLU A 368 -2.54 23.45 19.37
CA GLU A 368 -2.07 24.83 19.33
C GLU A 368 -3.06 25.75 18.60
N HIS A 369 -3.61 25.30 17.46
CA HIS A 369 -4.36 26.17 16.55
C HIS A 369 -5.89 26.06 16.69
N TYR A 370 -6.42 24.95 17.19
CA TYR A 370 -7.86 24.68 17.22
C TYR A 370 -8.42 24.46 18.63
N SER A 371 -7.61 24.60 19.69
CA SER A 371 -8.15 24.59 21.06
C SER A 371 -9.07 25.77 21.30
N ASN A 372 -10.08 25.57 22.14
CA ASN A 372 -10.92 26.62 22.68
C ASN A 372 -11.06 26.48 24.20
N ILE A 373 -11.85 27.36 24.83
CA ILE A 373 -12.02 27.41 26.28
C ILE A 373 -12.57 26.08 26.85
N GLN A 374 -13.34 25.32 26.06
CA GLN A 374 -14.03 24.12 26.52
C GLN A 374 -13.29 22.82 26.15
N ARG A 375 -12.57 22.80 25.02
CA ARG A 375 -11.99 21.59 24.44
C ARG A 375 -10.57 21.82 23.92
N LYS A 376 -9.68 20.86 24.21
CA LYS A 376 -8.38 20.75 23.51
C LYS A 376 -8.63 20.56 22.01
N GLY A 377 -7.74 21.10 21.19
CA GLY A 377 -7.91 21.14 19.74
C GLY A 377 -8.13 19.78 19.09
N TRP A 378 -7.45 18.74 19.56
CA TRP A 378 -7.67 17.37 19.06
C TRP A 378 -9.12 16.88 19.24
N LYS A 379 -9.87 17.41 20.21
CA LYS A 379 -11.30 17.10 20.47
C LYS A 379 -12.28 17.99 19.69
N THR A 380 -11.80 18.94 18.92
CA THR A 380 -12.63 19.81 18.08
C THR A 380 -12.80 19.21 16.69
N ASP A 381 -13.85 19.61 15.96
CA ASP A 381 -14.10 19.06 14.64
C ASP A 381 -13.00 19.45 13.64
N ARG A 382 -12.52 20.70 13.70
CA ARG A 382 -11.36 21.15 12.92
C ARG A 382 -10.10 20.34 13.23
N GLY A 383 -9.81 20.13 14.52
CA GLY A 383 -8.67 19.31 14.92
C GLY A 383 -8.80 17.86 14.50
N ARG A 384 -9.98 17.25 14.63
CA ARG A 384 -10.23 15.88 14.16
C ARG A 384 -10.00 15.75 12.66
N ILE A 385 -10.56 16.66 11.86
CA ILE A 385 -10.38 16.66 10.40
C ILE A 385 -8.91 16.84 10.03
N PHE A 386 -8.21 17.79 10.66
CA PHE A 386 -6.78 18.02 10.44
C PHE A 386 -5.92 16.78 10.80
N ILE A 387 -6.19 16.16 11.95
CA ILE A 387 -5.46 14.96 12.40
C ILE A 387 -5.72 13.77 11.46
N THR A 388 -6.97 13.61 11.00
CA THR A 388 -7.38 12.48 10.15
C THR A 388 -6.81 12.63 8.74
N TYR A 389 -7.02 13.78 8.12
CA TYR A 389 -6.79 14.00 6.69
C TYR A 389 -5.53 14.81 6.37
N GLY A 390 -4.88 15.40 7.38
CA GLY A 390 -3.69 16.24 7.21
C GLY A 390 -4.03 17.70 6.91
N GLU A 391 -3.04 18.42 6.40
CA GLU A 391 -3.17 19.84 6.06
C GLU A 391 -4.08 20.05 4.84
N PRO A 392 -5.06 20.96 4.91
CA PRO A 392 -5.88 21.32 3.75
C PRO A 392 -5.03 22.00 2.68
N SER A 393 -5.39 21.79 1.41
CA SER A 393 -4.78 22.50 0.29
C SER A 393 -5.04 24.01 0.36
N GLU A 394 -6.23 24.38 0.80
CA GLU A 394 -6.66 25.77 0.93
C GLU A 394 -7.63 25.91 2.12
N ILE A 395 -7.56 27.06 2.79
CA ILE A 395 -8.51 27.46 3.84
C ILE A 395 -9.11 28.80 3.45
N GLU A 396 -10.39 28.79 3.08
CA GLU A 396 -11.17 30.01 2.92
C GLU A 396 -11.79 30.39 4.26
N ARG A 397 -11.51 31.61 4.73
CA ARG A 397 -12.02 32.10 6.01
C ARG A 397 -13.04 33.21 5.79
N TYR A 398 -14.21 33.02 6.36
CA TYR A 398 -15.31 33.96 6.33
C TYR A 398 -15.55 34.45 7.76
N PRO A 399 -14.98 35.60 8.15
CA PRO A 399 -15.19 36.17 9.47
C PRO A 399 -16.65 36.61 9.63
N ASN A 400 -17.02 37.11 10.81
CA ASN A 400 -18.39 37.55 11.10
C ASN A 400 -18.88 38.58 10.07
N GLN A 401 -19.97 38.26 9.34
CA GLN A 401 -20.60 39.14 8.35
C GLN A 401 -22.01 39.52 8.83
N VAL A 402 -22.61 40.54 8.22
CA VAL A 402 -23.93 41.06 8.63
C VAL A 402 -25.02 39.97 8.61
N ASP A 403 -24.99 39.12 7.58
CA ASP A 403 -26.03 38.11 7.32
C ASP A 403 -25.59 36.68 7.62
N THR A 404 -24.34 36.45 8.05
CA THR A 404 -23.83 35.10 8.31
C THR A 404 -22.89 35.02 9.50
N LYS A 405 -23.05 33.97 10.31
CA LYS A 405 -22.10 33.57 11.35
C LYS A 405 -20.71 33.24 10.75
N PRO A 406 -19.62 33.38 11.52
CA PRO A 406 -18.28 33.05 11.05
C PRO A 406 -18.15 31.57 10.64
N TYR A 407 -17.54 31.33 9.49
CA TYR A 407 -17.29 29.97 9.00
C TYR A 407 -15.98 29.86 8.21
N GLU A 408 -15.46 28.64 8.08
CA GLU A 408 -14.28 28.30 7.30
C GLU A 408 -14.64 27.17 6.33
N THR A 409 -14.08 27.24 5.12
CA THR A 409 -14.14 26.14 4.14
C THR A 409 -12.73 25.64 3.89
N TRP A 410 -12.49 24.39 4.21
CA TRP A 410 -11.20 23.74 3.99
C TRP A 410 -11.31 22.86 2.75
N VAL A 411 -10.42 23.09 1.80
CA VAL A 411 -10.39 22.38 0.51
C VAL A 411 -9.23 21.40 0.51
N TYR A 412 -9.49 20.16 0.11
CA TYR A 412 -8.49 19.12 -0.06
C TYR A 412 -8.56 18.58 -1.48
N HIS A 413 -7.63 18.99 -2.35
CA HIS A 413 -7.60 18.55 -3.74
C HIS A 413 -7.15 17.09 -3.91
N GLN A 414 -6.34 16.60 -2.95
CA GLN A 414 -5.78 15.25 -2.97
C GLN A 414 -6.74 14.15 -2.50
N LEU A 415 -7.88 14.50 -1.91
CA LEU A 415 -8.85 13.54 -1.38
C LEU A 415 -10.05 13.43 -2.31
N GLU A 416 -10.43 12.21 -2.68
CA GLU A 416 -11.62 11.87 -3.49
C GLU A 416 -11.85 12.78 -4.75
N GLY A 417 -10.78 13.31 -5.35
CA GLY A 417 -10.86 14.21 -6.51
C GLY A 417 -11.21 15.67 -6.19
N GLY A 418 -11.19 16.04 -4.92
CA GLY A 418 -11.54 17.37 -4.41
C GLY A 418 -12.69 17.31 -3.42
N VAL A 419 -12.39 17.41 -2.13
CA VAL A 419 -13.41 17.50 -1.07
C VAL A 419 -13.33 18.81 -0.33
N ILE A 420 -14.48 19.21 0.22
CA ILE A 420 -14.57 20.36 1.12
C ILE A 420 -15.08 19.94 2.49
N PHE A 421 -14.62 20.67 3.50
CA PHE A 421 -15.16 20.63 4.86
C PHE A 421 -15.52 22.05 5.26
N VAL A 422 -16.77 22.24 5.67
CA VAL A 422 -17.30 23.54 6.08
C VAL A 422 -17.51 23.52 7.58
N PHE A 423 -16.86 24.44 8.28
CA PHE A 423 -16.97 24.59 9.73
C PHE A 423 -17.55 25.94 10.08
N ALA A 424 -18.46 26.02 11.04
CA ALA A 424 -19.00 27.30 11.50
C ALA A 424 -18.98 27.43 13.02
N ASP A 425 -18.67 28.62 13.52
CA ASP A 425 -18.88 28.95 14.93
C ASP A 425 -20.35 29.35 15.14
N LEU A 426 -21.16 28.36 15.48
CA LEU A 426 -22.59 28.58 15.73
C LEU A 426 -22.85 29.26 17.08
N THR A 427 -21.87 29.19 17.99
CA THR A 427 -22.00 29.53 19.41
C THR A 427 -21.46 30.93 19.74
N GLY A 428 -20.53 31.44 18.94
CA GLY A 428 -19.80 32.69 19.20
C GLY A 428 -18.61 32.54 20.15
N PHE A 429 -18.24 31.31 20.52
CA PHE A 429 -17.14 31.01 21.44
C PHE A 429 -15.92 30.37 20.74
N SER A 430 -15.75 30.61 19.44
CA SER A 430 -14.72 30.02 18.60
C SER A 430 -14.76 28.48 18.55
N ASP A 431 -15.95 27.90 18.75
CA ASP A 431 -16.20 26.46 18.61
C ASP A 431 -16.72 26.16 17.20
N TYR A 432 -15.79 26.05 16.26
CA TYR A 432 -16.10 25.77 14.85
C TYR A 432 -16.47 24.29 14.68
N GLN A 433 -17.76 24.04 14.47
CA GLN A 433 -18.34 22.71 14.30
C GLN A 433 -18.44 22.37 12.82
N LEU A 434 -18.20 21.12 12.46
CA LEU A 434 -18.39 20.64 11.09
C LEU A 434 -19.89 20.68 10.78
N ILE A 435 -20.27 21.45 9.76
CA ILE A 435 -21.67 21.61 9.35
C ILE A 435 -21.98 21.02 7.98
N HIS A 436 -20.96 20.80 7.14
CA HIS A 436 -21.07 20.12 5.86
C HIS A 436 -19.72 19.58 5.38
N SER A 437 -19.74 18.48 4.65
CA SER A 437 -18.61 17.95 3.89
C SER A 437 -19.10 17.19 2.67
N THR A 438 -18.25 17.16 1.64
CA THR A 438 -18.41 16.29 0.47
C THR A 438 -17.62 14.98 0.59
N MET A 439 -16.83 14.81 1.65
CA MET A 439 -16.07 13.59 1.93
C MET A 439 -17.00 12.43 2.31
N ARG A 440 -16.81 11.26 1.69
CA ARG A 440 -17.62 10.08 2.01
C ARG A 440 -17.45 9.65 3.47
N GLY A 441 -18.56 9.35 4.13
CA GLY A 441 -18.58 8.88 5.52
C GLY A 441 -18.52 9.99 6.57
N GLU A 442 -18.41 11.24 6.13
CA GLU A 442 -18.46 12.43 6.98
C GLU A 442 -19.86 13.06 6.97
N LEU A 443 -20.09 14.02 7.86
CA LEU A 443 -21.35 14.77 7.89
C LEU A 443 -21.56 15.51 6.57
N SER A 444 -22.65 15.21 5.87
CA SER A 444 -23.06 15.91 4.66
C SER A 444 -24.45 16.52 4.86
N ASP A 445 -24.55 17.83 4.69
CA ASP A 445 -25.82 18.58 4.78
C ASP A 445 -25.84 19.64 3.68
N GLU A 446 -26.56 19.40 2.59
CA GLU A 446 -26.67 20.32 1.44
C GLU A 446 -27.37 21.65 1.80
N THR A 447 -27.97 21.76 2.98
CA THR A 447 -28.69 22.95 3.44
C THR A 447 -27.91 23.75 4.49
N TRP A 448 -26.62 23.45 4.67
CA TRP A 448 -25.78 24.04 5.72
C TRP A 448 -25.74 25.57 5.72
N GLN A 449 -25.90 26.22 4.57
CA GLN A 449 -25.94 27.67 4.45
C GLN A 449 -27.07 28.28 5.29
N ARG A 450 -28.18 27.55 5.48
CA ARG A 450 -29.28 27.98 6.36
C ARG A 450 -28.88 28.01 7.84
N LYS A 451 -27.89 27.22 8.25
CA LYS A 451 -27.42 27.16 9.64
C LYS A 451 -26.54 28.36 10.01
N ILE A 452 -25.87 28.95 9.03
CA ILE A 452 -25.02 30.12 9.23
C ILE A 452 -25.76 31.44 9.01
N ASN A 453 -26.88 31.43 8.29
CA ASN A 453 -27.67 32.64 8.05
C ASN A 453 -28.29 33.18 9.36
N THR A 454 -28.23 34.49 9.55
CA THR A 454 -28.78 35.18 10.72
C THR A 454 -30.17 35.78 10.49
N ASN A 455 -30.70 35.68 9.26
CA ASN A 455 -32.02 36.21 8.84
C ASN A 455 -33.09 35.13 8.62
#